data_AF-A0A263DD07-F1
#
_entry.id   AF-A0A263DD07-F1
#
_cell.length_a   1.000
_cell.length_b   1.000
_cell.length_c   1.000
_cell.angle_alpha   90.00
_cell.angle_beta   90.00
_cell.angle_gamma   90.00
#
_symmetry.space_group_name_H-M   'P 1'
#
loop_
_entity.id
_entity.type
_entity.pdbx_description
1 polymer ?
#
loop_
_entity_poly.entity_id
_entity_poly.type
_entity_poly.pdbx_seq_one_letter_code
_entity_poly.pdbx_strand_id
1 'polypeptide(L)'
;MTRLTGSKRPPTPPHPGWGIVTVVDEQQRAVVNRLKTARGHISGIVAIVEEDAYCPDVMKQLAAVQGLLEGASRLMLRRHLETCVAKAMQEGRTAEIVDELMETLKFDKQVFRPAPSAGPDAVEPEYGGARHD
;
A
#
# COMPACT_ATOMS: atom_id res chain seq x y z
N MET A 1 35.22 -0.23 18.74
CA MET A 1 33.97 0.52 18.49
C MET A 1 33.58 0.33 17.03
N THR A 2 33.05 -0.84 16.66
CA THR A 2 32.78 -1.17 15.26
C THR A 2 31.29 -1.11 15.03
N ARG A 3 30.84 -0.09 14.27
CA ARG A 3 29.44 0.08 13.88
C ARG A 3 29.01 -1.08 12.97
N LEU A 4 28.10 -1.89 13.46
CA LEU A 4 27.28 -2.86 12.75
C LEU A 4 25.83 -2.35 12.97
N THR A 5 24.94 -2.12 12.01
CA THR A 5 24.81 -2.55 10.62
C THR A 5 23.90 -1.55 9.88
N GLY A 6 24.32 -1.09 8.69
CA GLY A 6 23.36 -0.64 7.69
C GLY A 6 22.82 -1.88 7.02
N SER A 7 21.51 -2.16 7.14
CA SER A 7 20.87 -3.30 6.48
C SER A 7 20.96 -3.12 4.96
N LYS A 8 22.05 -3.60 4.35
CA LYS A 8 22.14 -3.88 2.91
C LYS A 8 21.34 -5.13 2.63
N ARG A 9 20.00 -5.04 2.75
CA ARG A 9 19.15 -6.06 2.14
C ARG A 9 19.35 -5.91 0.63
N PRO A 10 19.74 -6.97 -0.10
CA PRO A 10 19.85 -6.87 -1.55
C PRO A 10 18.50 -6.41 -2.13
N PRO A 11 18.48 -5.54 -3.16
CA PRO A 11 17.24 -5.22 -3.84
C PRO A 11 16.60 -6.54 -4.30
N THR A 12 15.26 -6.62 -4.24
CA THR A 12 14.52 -7.75 -4.81
C THR A 12 15.01 -8.01 -6.23
N PRO A 13 15.12 -9.28 -6.65
CA PRO A 13 15.61 -9.60 -7.98
C PRO A 13 14.80 -8.82 -9.02
N PRO A 14 15.46 -8.18 -10.00
CA PRO A 14 14.76 -7.40 -11.01
C PRO A 14 13.77 -8.32 -11.73
N HIS A 15 12.53 -7.87 -11.84
CA HIS A 15 11.53 -8.54 -12.68
C HIS A 15 12.06 -8.51 -14.13
N PRO A 16 11.94 -9.61 -14.90
CA PRO A 16 12.44 -9.67 -16.27
C PRO A 16 11.67 -8.66 -17.13
N GLY A 17 12.22 -7.45 -17.27
CA GLY A 17 11.56 -6.34 -17.95
C GLY A 17 11.73 -4.97 -17.28
N TRP A 18 12.20 -4.89 -16.03
CA TRP A 18 12.47 -3.60 -15.40
C TRP A 18 13.65 -3.65 -14.43
N GLY A 19 14.66 -2.82 -14.72
CA GLY A 19 15.84 -2.67 -13.89
C GLY A 19 15.54 -2.13 -12.48
N ILE A 20 16.57 -2.13 -11.63
CA ILE A 20 16.49 -1.69 -10.23
C ILE A 20 15.94 -0.26 -10.17
N VAL A 21 14.88 -0.04 -9.38
CA VAL A 21 14.44 1.31 -9.02
C VAL A 21 15.41 1.86 -7.97
N THR A 22 16.44 2.58 -8.41
CA THR A 22 17.55 3.03 -7.56
C THR A 22 17.32 4.37 -6.87
N VAL A 23 16.24 5.09 -7.22
CA VAL A 23 15.95 6.42 -6.63
C VAL A 23 14.86 6.29 -5.59
N VAL A 24 15.22 6.53 -4.33
CA VAL A 24 14.25 6.69 -3.23
C VAL A 24 13.59 8.05 -3.39
N ASP A 25 12.38 8.08 -3.95
CA ASP A 25 11.56 9.29 -4.05
C ASP A 25 10.77 9.55 -2.75
N GLU A 26 10.01 10.66 -2.75
CA GLU A 26 9.21 11.09 -1.61
C GLU A 26 8.14 10.06 -1.21
N GLN A 27 7.50 9.43 -2.18
CA GLN A 27 6.48 8.42 -1.93
C GLN A 27 7.10 7.17 -1.29
N GLN A 28 8.26 6.73 -1.77
CA GLN A 28 9.00 5.63 -1.15
C GLN A 28 9.40 5.95 0.30
N ARG A 29 9.85 7.18 0.59
CA ARG A 29 10.11 7.63 1.98
C ARG A 29 8.84 7.59 2.82
N ALA A 30 7.72 8.06 2.28
CA ALA A 30 6.43 8.09 2.96
C ALA A 30 5.90 6.67 3.27
N VAL A 31 6.12 5.70 2.36
CA VAL A 31 5.84 4.28 2.60
C VAL A 31 6.72 3.75 3.73
N VAL A 32 8.03 3.96 3.67
CA VAL A 32 8.97 3.50 4.71
C VAL A 32 8.61 4.07 6.09
N ASN A 33 8.23 5.34 6.16
CA ASN A 33 7.83 5.96 7.42
C ASN A 33 6.56 5.31 8.00
N ARG A 34 5.53 5.06 7.18
CA ARG A 34 4.33 4.33 7.62
C ARG A 34 4.64 2.92 8.11
N LEU A 35 5.50 2.19 7.41
CA LEU A 35 5.92 0.85 7.82
C LEU A 35 6.70 0.88 9.16
N LYS A 36 7.55 1.89 9.38
CA LYS A 36 8.24 2.08 10.66
C LYS A 36 7.26 2.38 11.80
N THR A 37 6.25 3.22 11.55
CA THR A 37 5.19 3.50 12.52
C THR A 37 4.39 2.23 12.82
N ALA A 38 3.93 1.50 11.80
CA ALA A 38 3.21 0.24 11.97
C ALA A 38 4.01 -0.78 12.80
N ARG A 39 5.32 -0.90 12.55
CA ARG A 39 6.21 -1.73 13.37
C ARG A 39 6.21 -1.32 14.84
N GLY A 40 6.26 -0.01 15.13
CA GLY A 40 6.17 0.49 16.51
C GLY A 40 4.84 0.13 17.19
N HIS A 41 3.72 0.28 16.47
CA HIS A 41 2.42 -0.16 16.97
C HIS A 41 2.36 -1.66 17.23
N ILE A 42 2.88 -2.49 16.32
CA ILE A 42 2.94 -3.94 16.50
C ILE A 42 3.75 -4.29 17.76
N SER A 43 4.90 -3.66 17.98
CA SER A 43 5.68 -3.86 19.21
C SER A 43 4.89 -3.50 20.48
N GLY A 44 4.11 -2.41 20.45
CA GLY A 44 3.24 -2.03 21.56
C GLY A 44 2.10 -3.02 21.80
N ILE A 45 1.48 -3.53 20.72
CA ILE A 45 0.43 -4.54 20.79
C ILE A 45 0.94 -5.82 21.43
N VAL A 46 2.13 -6.28 21.05
CA VAL A 46 2.75 -7.47 21.64
C VAL A 46 2.90 -7.31 23.15
N ALA A 47 3.43 -6.18 23.62
CA ALA A 47 3.63 -5.92 25.05
C ALA A 47 2.31 -5.97 25.84
N ILE A 48 1.25 -5.32 25.36
CA ILE A 48 -0.03 -5.31 26.08
C ILE A 48 -0.71 -6.69 26.06
N VAL A 49 -0.51 -7.49 25.01
CA VAL A 49 -1.06 -8.86 24.94
C VAL A 49 -0.33 -9.78 25.93
N GLU A 50 0.99 -9.62 26.07
CA GLU A 50 1.78 -10.33 27.07
C GLU A 50 1.39 -9.97 28.52
N GLU A 51 0.76 -8.81 28.72
CA GLU A 51 0.24 -8.32 30.01
C GLU A 51 -1.25 -8.67 30.26
N ASP A 52 -1.83 -9.60 29.49
CA ASP A 52 -3.26 -10.00 29.57
C ASP A 52 -4.23 -8.81 29.42
N ALA A 53 -3.95 -7.88 28.49
CA ALA A 53 -4.78 -6.69 28.27
C ALA A 53 -6.21 -6.99 27.78
N TYR A 54 -7.11 -6.05 28.05
CA TYR A 54 -8.50 -6.11 27.65
C TYR A 54 -8.66 -6.21 26.12
N CYS A 55 -9.24 -7.32 25.65
CA CYS A 55 -9.28 -7.68 24.23
C CYS A 55 -9.81 -6.57 23.29
N PRO A 56 -10.86 -5.79 23.64
CA PRO A 56 -11.31 -4.69 22.79
C PRO A 56 -10.27 -3.60 22.52
N ASP A 57 -9.36 -3.34 23.45
CA ASP A 57 -8.32 -2.33 23.25
C ASP A 57 -7.21 -2.86 22.34
N VAL A 58 -6.85 -4.14 22.48
CA VAL A 58 -5.97 -4.85 21.53
C VAL A 58 -6.58 -4.81 20.12
N MET A 59 -7.88 -5.08 19.97
CA MET A 59 -8.56 -5.02 18.67
C MET A 59 -8.54 -3.63 18.03
N LYS A 60 -8.73 -2.56 18.82
CA LYS A 60 -8.60 -1.17 18.31
C LYS A 60 -7.20 -0.87 17.81
N GLN A 61 -6.16 -1.32 18.53
CA GLN A 61 -4.78 -1.11 18.10
C GLN A 61 -4.44 -1.91 16.84
N LEU A 62 -4.92 -3.15 16.72
CA LEU A 62 -4.80 -3.94 15.49
C LEU A 62 -5.45 -3.25 14.30
N ALA A 63 -6.65 -2.66 14.47
CA ALA A 63 -7.30 -1.87 13.43
C ALA A 63 -6.48 -0.63 13.02
N ALA A 64 -5.82 0.04 13.97
CA ALA A 64 -4.93 1.15 13.66
C ALA A 64 -3.72 0.70 12.81
N VAL A 65 -3.13 -0.47 13.11
CA VAL A 65 -2.06 -1.05 12.29
C VAL A 65 -2.56 -1.36 10.88
N GLN A 66 -3.75 -1.95 10.73
CA GLN A 66 -4.33 -2.21 9.42
C GLN A 66 -4.47 -0.93 8.59
N GLY A 67 -4.94 0.17 9.18
CA GLY A 67 -5.03 1.47 8.49
C GLY A 67 -3.66 2.04 8.06
N LEU A 68 -2.61 1.84 8.87
CA LEU A 68 -1.24 2.24 8.49
C LEU A 68 -0.71 1.42 7.30
N LEU A 69 -0.96 0.11 7.29
CA LEU A 69 -0.57 -0.80 6.21
C LEU A 69 -1.35 -0.50 4.93
N GLU A 70 -2.65 -0.24 5.03
CA GLU A 70 -3.48 0.19 3.90
C GLU A 70 -2.95 1.50 3.28
N GLY A 71 -2.67 2.50 4.12
CA GLY A 71 -2.08 3.75 3.66
C GLY A 71 -0.72 3.57 2.98
N ALA A 72 0.10 2.62 3.44
CA ALA A 72 1.35 2.27 2.80
C ALA A 72 1.14 1.57 1.44
N SER A 73 0.19 0.63 1.34
CA SER A 73 -0.15 -0.06 0.08
C SER A 73 -0.60 0.93 -0.99
N ARG A 74 -1.54 1.83 -0.65
CA ARG A 74 -2.05 2.86 -1.58
C ARG A 74 -0.96 3.77 -2.12
N LEU A 75 -0.01 4.19 -1.27
CA LEU A 75 1.12 5.00 -1.71
C LEU A 75 2.08 4.22 -2.61
N MET A 76 2.32 2.95 -2.31
CA MET A 76 3.17 2.10 -3.14
C MET A 76 2.54 1.85 -4.51
N LEU A 77 1.23 1.62 -4.57
CA LEU A 77 0.47 1.49 -5.82
C LEU A 77 0.54 2.78 -6.64
N ARG A 78 0.26 3.95 -6.03
CA ARG A 78 0.38 5.24 -6.72
C ARG A 78 1.76 5.41 -7.33
N ARG A 79 2.81 5.16 -6.54
CA ARG A 79 4.19 5.24 -7.00
C ARG A 79 4.44 4.32 -8.20
N HIS A 80 3.94 3.08 -8.16
CA HIS A 80 4.08 2.13 -9.26
C HIS A 80 3.42 2.64 -10.55
N LEU A 81 2.22 3.22 -10.45
CA LEU A 81 1.52 3.82 -11.59
C LEU A 81 2.30 5.01 -12.19
N GLU A 82 2.80 5.91 -11.33
CA GLU A 82 3.50 7.13 -11.76
C GLU A 82 4.93 6.86 -12.28
N THR A 83 5.52 5.69 -11.98
CA THR A 83 6.91 5.38 -12.35
C THR A 83 7.01 4.20 -13.32
N CYS A 84 6.70 2.99 -12.86
CA CYS A 84 6.82 1.78 -13.68
C CYS A 84 5.80 1.83 -14.83
N VAL A 85 4.50 2.00 -14.55
CA VAL A 85 3.48 1.99 -15.61
C VAL A 85 3.70 3.12 -16.61
N ALA A 86 3.93 4.34 -16.13
CA ALA A 86 4.23 5.48 -16.99
C ALA A 86 5.41 5.21 -17.95
N LYS A 87 6.47 4.54 -17.47
CA LYS A 87 7.61 4.17 -18.30
C LYS A 87 7.29 3.03 -19.29
N ALA A 88 6.45 2.04 -18.96
CA ALA A 88 6.02 1.02 -19.94
C ALA A 88 5.31 1.66 -21.11
N MET A 89 4.43 2.61 -20.80
CA MET A 89 3.63 3.28 -21.82
C MET A 89 4.52 3.99 -22.84
N GLN A 90 5.61 4.61 -22.36
CA GLN A 90 6.62 5.23 -23.23
C GLN A 90 7.42 4.22 -24.04
N GLU A 91 7.64 3.03 -23.50
CA GLU A 91 8.41 1.95 -24.14
C GLU A 91 7.54 1.00 -24.99
N GLY A 92 6.22 1.24 -25.09
CA GLY A 92 5.29 0.39 -25.83
C GLY A 92 4.97 -0.95 -25.14
N ARG A 93 5.26 -1.09 -23.84
CA ARG A 93 5.07 -2.31 -23.04
C ARG A 93 3.85 -2.25 -22.11
N THR A 94 2.83 -1.50 -22.49
CA THR A 94 1.65 -1.25 -21.65
C THR A 94 0.90 -2.53 -21.28
N ALA A 95 0.70 -3.45 -22.24
CA ALA A 95 -0.03 -4.69 -22.00
C ALA A 95 0.65 -5.56 -20.94
N GLU A 96 1.97 -5.76 -21.07
CA GLU A 96 2.78 -6.56 -20.14
C GLU A 96 2.69 -6.06 -18.70
N ILE A 97 2.86 -4.74 -18.48
CA ILE A 97 2.82 -4.21 -17.10
C ILE A 97 1.41 -4.17 -16.52
N VAL A 98 0.40 -3.99 -17.35
CA VAL A 98 -1.00 -4.03 -16.88
C VAL A 98 -1.33 -5.43 -16.42
N ASP A 99 -0.93 -6.47 -17.15
CA ASP A 99 -1.13 -7.86 -16.74
C ASP A 99 -0.38 -8.19 -15.43
N GLU A 100 0.87 -7.73 -15.29
CA GLU A 100 1.64 -7.87 -14.05
C GLU A 100 0.96 -7.18 -12.86
N LEU A 101 0.47 -5.95 -13.07
CA LEU A 101 -0.24 -5.20 -12.03
C LEU A 101 -1.55 -5.90 -11.65
N MET A 102 -2.32 -6.38 -12.63
CA MET A 102 -3.56 -7.11 -12.40
C MET A 102 -3.34 -8.41 -11.63
N GLU A 103 -2.24 -9.14 -11.89
CA GLU A 103 -1.85 -10.31 -11.09
C GLU A 103 -1.54 -9.92 -9.64
N THR A 104 -0.82 -8.82 -9.44
CA THR A 104 -0.45 -8.32 -8.11
C THR A 104 -1.67 -7.86 -7.31
N LEU A 105 -2.62 -7.18 -7.95
CA LEU A 105 -3.82 -6.66 -7.30
C LEU A 105 -4.75 -7.76 -6.76
N LYS A 106 -4.62 -9.01 -7.20
CA LYS A 106 -5.35 -10.16 -6.62
C LYS A 106 -5.05 -10.35 -5.13
N PHE A 107 -3.88 -9.91 -4.67
CA PHE A 107 -3.48 -9.99 -3.26
C PHE A 107 -3.94 -8.77 -2.45
N ASP A 108 -4.19 -7.64 -3.12
CA ASP A 108 -4.75 -6.45 -2.48
C ASP A 108 -6.27 -6.51 -2.47
N LYS A 109 -6.80 -7.28 -1.50
CA LYS A 109 -8.24 -7.42 -1.26
C LYS A 109 -8.93 -6.09 -0.90
N GLN A 110 -8.17 -5.01 -0.67
CA GLN A 110 -8.70 -3.73 -0.23
C GLN A 110 -8.86 -2.72 -1.36
N VAL A 111 -8.06 -2.80 -2.43
CA VAL A 111 -8.25 -1.96 -3.65
C VAL A 111 -9.63 -2.19 -4.27
N PHE A 112 -10.14 -3.41 -4.19
CA PHE A 112 -11.49 -3.77 -4.63
C PHE A 112 -12.52 -3.87 -3.49
N ARG A 113 -12.20 -3.41 -2.28
CA ARG A 113 -13.25 -3.31 -1.26
C ARG A 113 -14.23 -2.26 -1.76
N PRO A 114 -15.51 -2.60 -2.03
CA PRO A 114 -16.50 -1.56 -2.27
C PRO A 114 -16.42 -0.60 -1.08
N ALA A 115 -16.53 0.71 -1.35
CA ALA A 115 -16.80 1.66 -0.26
C ALA A 115 -17.87 1.01 0.64
N PRO A 116 -17.75 1.06 1.98
CA PRO A 116 -18.76 0.46 2.85
C PRO A 116 -20.09 0.96 2.31
N SER A 117 -20.85 0.07 1.67
CA SER A 117 -22.05 0.44 0.98
C SER A 117 -22.83 1.15 2.05
N ALA A 118 -23.09 2.44 1.81
CA ALA A 118 -23.89 3.21 2.72
C ALA A 118 -25.13 2.36 3.02
N GLY A 119 -25.52 2.32 4.29
CA GLY A 119 -26.56 1.42 4.75
C GLY A 119 -27.89 1.63 3.99
N PRO A 120 -28.99 1.05 4.44
CA PRO A 120 -30.29 1.17 3.75
C PRO A 120 -30.74 2.62 3.45
N ASP A 121 -30.08 3.64 4.01
CA ASP A 121 -30.35 5.07 3.84
C ASP A 121 -29.38 5.81 2.87
N ALA A 122 -28.62 5.09 2.04
CA ALA A 122 -27.71 5.68 1.06
C ALA A 122 -28.45 6.33 -0.13
N VAL A 123 -28.50 7.65 -0.17
CA VAL A 123 -28.91 8.38 -1.39
C VAL A 123 -27.78 8.30 -2.41
N GLU A 124 -28.00 7.61 -3.54
CA GLU A 124 -27.04 7.59 -4.64
C GLU A 124 -26.80 9.00 -5.18
N PRO A 125 -25.56 9.37 -5.53
CA PRO A 125 -25.31 10.63 -6.20
C PRO A 125 -25.85 10.54 -7.64
N GLU A 126 -26.86 11.35 -7.96
CA GLU A 126 -27.29 11.55 -9.33
C GLU A 126 -26.12 12.13 -10.13
N TYR A 127 -25.45 11.27 -10.92
CA TYR A 127 -24.58 11.73 -11.98
C TYR A 127 -25.47 12.34 -13.08
N GLY A 128 -25.70 13.65 -12.97
CA GLY A 128 -26.37 14.45 -13.98
C GLY A 128 -25.66 14.31 -15.32
N GLY A 129 -26.27 13.55 -16.24
CA GLY A 129 -25.81 13.42 -17.60
C GLY A 129 -25.87 14.77 -18.30
N ALA A 130 -24.70 15.31 -18.62
CA ALA A 130 -24.59 16.41 -19.58
C ALA A 130 -25.09 15.90 -20.94
N ARG A 131 -26.29 16.33 -21.32
CA ARG A 131 -26.77 16.22 -22.69
C ARG A 131 -25.86 17.11 -23.53
N HIS A 132 -25.21 16.51 -24.51
CA HIS A 132 -24.59 17.26 -25.60
C HIS A 132 -25.73 17.74 -26.51
N ASP A 133 -25.83 19.06 -26.68
CA ASP A 133 -26.62 19.72 -27.73
C ASP A 133 -25.97 19.55 -29.11
#